data_AF-A0A953AR98-F1
#
_entry.id   AF-A0A953AR98-F1
#
_cell.length_a   1.000
_cell.length_b   1.000
_cell.length_c   1.000
_cell.angle_alpha   90.00
_cell.angle_beta   90.00
_cell.angle_gamma   90.00
#
_symmetry.space_group_name_H-M   'P 1'
#
loop_
_entity.id
_entity.type
_entity.pdbx_description
1 polymer ?
#
loop_
_entity_poly.entity_id
_entity_poly.type
_entity_poly.pdbx_seq_one_letter_code
_entity_poly.pdbx_strand_id
1 'polypeptide(L)'
;MNLGKAGWLSGLLAEAVAAHGPDRPRPVSDVPASPRARARQWLRSAMRESGLLFGTPRELTPSGGPAAPEEQLFLAVIRTFAELGLDLAVIAGAPVATRTEWLFVLFAALCGDFDDAEALASLVGVTTAAAERSRKKLRARVEAHLAERAMSLAGDPAYGLLLHNGAVYVDAETFGRHAIDTFSRGAFRRDFAERRAAWAARRKAMLVEVLAALACAERQPSYPARRAILRQIEDLRLPADVADHLRARVKSFFERRPSSSTVVKNIRGADTRRFLLQQALLAARVDGRTSKEERTFLASLSRKLGFGAEEVHRLELEVAEFYARNRQVVDVFTVSAAAGVMGEEMVSAVQAAAEKNFHRLMQEIRETGELSVLLGRLARGQKLTREEHARMRAQLIDVAKAIPALAIFAAPGGVLLLIALAKVLPFSLLPSAFTEEPAPASNETLDPDDPANRALRRALGLDTTPAGADEEDTGQPPPAPARSASGQ
;
A
#
# COMPACT_ATOMS: atom_id res chain seq x y z
N MET A 1 -13.13 5.34 -0.32
CA MET A 1 -12.88 6.52 -1.16
C MET A 1 -14.11 6.77 -2.03
N ASN A 2 -14.61 8.01 -2.10
CA ASN A 2 -15.71 8.42 -2.98
C ASN A 2 -15.33 8.42 -4.48
N LEU A 3 -14.08 8.07 -4.81
CA LEU A 3 -13.58 7.67 -6.15
C LEU A 3 -14.40 6.55 -6.85
N GLY A 4 -15.37 5.92 -6.18
CA GLY A 4 -16.25 4.90 -6.75
C GLY A 4 -17.41 5.42 -7.61
N LYS A 5 -17.62 6.74 -7.71
CA LYS A 5 -18.63 7.32 -8.61
C LYS A 5 -18.08 7.43 -10.04
N ALA A 6 -18.75 6.80 -10.99
CA ALA A 6 -18.41 6.93 -12.40
C ALA A 6 -18.44 8.41 -12.84
N GLY A 7 -17.43 8.84 -13.59
CA GLY A 7 -17.31 10.22 -14.08
C GLY A 7 -16.55 11.17 -13.16
N TRP A 8 -15.92 10.71 -12.08
CA TRP A 8 -15.22 11.59 -11.14
C TRP A 8 -14.08 12.36 -11.81
N LEU A 9 -13.29 11.71 -12.67
CA LEU A 9 -12.21 12.35 -13.41
C LEU A 9 -12.79 13.27 -14.47
N SER A 10 -13.84 12.82 -15.16
CA SER A 10 -14.55 13.64 -16.15
C SER A 10 -15.02 14.98 -15.55
N GLY A 11 -15.59 14.95 -14.34
CA GLY A 11 -15.97 16.16 -13.59
C GLY A 11 -14.76 17.03 -13.22
N LEU A 12 -13.72 16.43 -12.63
CA LEU A 12 -12.51 17.14 -12.25
C LEU A 12 -11.82 17.82 -13.44
N LEU A 13 -11.71 17.14 -14.57
CA LEU A 13 -11.10 17.70 -15.78
C LEU A 13 -11.96 18.80 -16.40
N ALA A 14 -13.29 18.68 -16.35
CA ALA A 14 -14.19 19.74 -16.81
C ALA A 14 -14.02 21.01 -15.95
N GLU A 15 -13.97 20.87 -14.63
CA GLU A 15 -13.68 21.97 -13.71
C GLU A 15 -12.31 22.60 -13.97
N ALA A 16 -11.27 21.78 -14.11
CA ALA A 16 -9.91 22.25 -14.38
C ALA A 16 -9.83 23.03 -15.70
N VAL A 17 -10.45 22.53 -16.78
CA VAL A 17 -10.50 23.20 -18.08
C VAL A 17 -11.27 24.52 -18.00
N ALA A 18 -12.39 24.56 -17.28
CA ALA A 18 -13.15 25.78 -17.07
C ALA A 18 -12.36 26.84 -16.28
N ALA A 19 -11.58 26.43 -15.27
CA ALA A 19 -10.79 27.32 -14.42
C ALA A 19 -9.46 27.77 -15.06
N HIS A 20 -8.89 27.01 -16.00
CA HIS A 20 -7.55 27.23 -16.56
C HIS A 20 -7.42 28.51 -17.38
N GLY A 21 -8.50 28.96 -18.03
CA GLY A 21 -8.49 30.10 -18.95
C GLY A 21 -7.75 29.78 -20.27
N PRO A 22 -8.18 30.31 -21.43
CA PRO A 22 -7.71 29.82 -22.73
C PRO A 22 -6.21 30.07 -23.01
N ASP A 23 -5.63 31.12 -22.41
CA ASP A 23 -4.27 31.64 -22.70
C ASP A 23 -3.29 31.56 -21.51
N ARG A 24 -3.61 30.79 -20.48
CA ARG A 24 -2.70 30.56 -19.33
C ARG A 24 -1.79 29.36 -19.62
N PRO A 25 -0.47 29.44 -19.38
CA PRO A 25 0.29 30.56 -18.84
C PRO A 25 0.69 31.50 -19.98
N ARG A 26 0.79 32.80 -19.69
CA ARG A 26 1.42 33.72 -20.65
C ARG A 26 2.86 33.25 -20.90
N PRO A 27 3.31 33.15 -22.17
CA PRO A 27 4.64 32.67 -22.49
C PRO A 27 5.71 33.51 -21.75
N VAL A 28 6.54 32.83 -20.95
CA VAL A 28 7.41 33.45 -19.92
C VAL A 28 8.73 33.97 -20.50
N SER A 29 8.90 34.09 -21.82
CA SER A 29 10.19 34.51 -22.37
C SER A 29 10.13 35.10 -23.77
N ASP A 30 10.74 36.28 -23.93
CA ASP A 30 11.09 36.91 -25.20
C ASP A 30 12.34 36.28 -25.85
N VAL A 31 12.95 35.27 -25.23
CA VAL A 31 14.12 34.59 -25.78
C VAL A 31 13.67 33.66 -26.92
N PRO A 32 14.27 33.75 -28.12
CA PRO A 32 13.95 32.87 -29.23
C PRO A 32 14.40 31.43 -28.94
N ALA A 33 13.52 30.66 -28.31
CA ALA A 33 13.67 29.23 -28.08
C ALA A 33 12.53 28.47 -28.79
N SER A 34 12.78 27.24 -29.23
CA SER A 34 11.73 26.41 -29.84
C SER A 34 10.56 26.17 -28.85
N PRO A 35 9.31 25.97 -29.32
CA PRO A 35 8.17 25.69 -28.44
C PRO A 35 8.44 24.54 -27.45
N ARG A 36 9.10 23.48 -27.91
CA ARG A 36 9.54 22.36 -27.06
C ARG A 36 10.54 22.76 -25.98
N ALA A 37 11.48 23.66 -26.28
CA ALA A 37 12.45 24.15 -25.30
C ALA A 37 11.76 25.01 -24.22
N ARG A 38 10.86 25.92 -24.64
CA ARG A 38 10.03 26.72 -23.71
C ARG A 38 9.17 25.84 -22.83
N ALA A 39 8.51 24.83 -23.40
CA ALA A 39 7.66 23.90 -22.65
C ALA A 39 8.45 23.10 -21.60
N ARG A 40 9.69 22.69 -21.90
CA ARG A 40 10.57 22.03 -20.92
C ARG A 40 11.04 22.96 -19.82
N GLN A 41 11.36 24.22 -20.14
CA GLN A 41 11.75 25.22 -19.15
C GLN A 41 10.58 25.55 -18.22
N TRP A 42 9.39 25.71 -18.81
CA TRP A 42 8.17 25.94 -18.07
C TRP A 42 7.85 24.77 -17.15
N LEU A 43 7.85 23.52 -17.65
CA LEU A 43 7.58 22.34 -16.83
C LEU A 43 8.50 22.26 -15.61
N ARG A 44 9.81 22.52 -15.79
CA ARG A 44 10.75 22.55 -14.66
C ARG A 44 10.42 23.63 -13.63
N SER A 45 9.89 24.78 -14.05
CA SER A 45 9.54 25.89 -13.16
C SER A 45 8.21 25.59 -12.46
N ALA A 46 7.20 25.16 -13.21
CA ALA A 46 5.90 24.75 -12.70
C ALA A 46 6.00 23.62 -11.67
N MET A 47 6.87 22.63 -11.88
CA MET A 47 7.12 21.57 -10.88
C MET A 47 7.67 22.12 -9.55
N ARG A 48 8.47 23.19 -9.57
CA ARG A 48 8.96 23.84 -8.34
C ARG A 48 7.87 24.65 -7.66
N GLU A 49 7.07 25.37 -8.45
CA GLU A 49 6.06 26.30 -7.95
C GLU A 49 4.81 25.60 -7.41
N SER A 50 4.44 24.46 -7.99
CA SER A 50 3.25 23.67 -7.59
C SER A 50 3.45 22.82 -6.34
N GLY A 51 4.67 22.74 -5.81
CA GLY A 51 5.04 21.83 -4.73
C GLY A 51 5.27 20.37 -5.17
N LEU A 52 4.94 20.03 -6.42
CA LEU A 52 5.15 18.68 -6.98
C LEU A 52 6.62 18.26 -7.06
N LEU A 53 7.58 19.19 -6.97
CA LEU A 53 9.02 18.90 -6.80
C LEU A 53 9.26 17.86 -5.68
N PHE A 54 8.39 17.86 -4.69
CA PHE A 54 8.42 16.96 -3.55
C PHE A 54 7.06 16.26 -3.38
N GLY A 55 6.29 16.15 -4.46
CA GLY A 55 5.08 15.32 -4.54
C GLY A 55 3.82 15.83 -3.85
N THR A 56 3.82 17.02 -3.26
CA THR A 56 2.64 17.59 -2.60
C THR A 56 2.13 18.83 -3.35
N PRO A 57 0.88 18.85 -3.83
CA PRO A 57 0.25 20.05 -4.39
C PRO A 57 0.17 21.18 -3.37
N ARG A 58 0.34 22.42 -3.84
CA ARG A 58 0.33 23.63 -3.00
C ARG A 58 -1.04 23.98 -2.42
N GLU A 59 -2.12 23.61 -3.11
CA GLU A 59 -3.50 23.87 -2.68
C GLU A 59 -4.22 22.56 -2.37
N LEU A 60 -4.29 22.23 -1.08
CA LEU A 60 -5.39 21.40 -0.58
C LEU A 60 -6.59 22.34 -0.46
N THR A 61 -7.40 22.46 -1.51
CA THR A 61 -8.75 23.02 -1.31
C THR A 61 -9.44 22.10 -0.30
N PRO A 62 -9.79 22.55 0.92
CA PRO A 62 -10.58 21.73 1.81
C PRO A 62 -11.93 21.58 1.13
N SER A 63 -12.12 20.48 0.41
CA SER A 63 -13.46 20.09 0.02
C SER A 63 -14.18 19.90 1.35
N GLY A 64 -15.10 20.80 1.71
CA GLY A 64 -15.90 20.72 2.93
C GLY A 64 -16.84 19.50 2.99
N GLY A 65 -16.49 18.42 2.28
CA GLY A 65 -17.15 17.14 2.27
C GLY A 65 -16.38 16.08 3.07
N PRO A 66 -17.00 14.91 3.29
CA PRO A 66 -16.53 13.86 4.21
C PRO A 66 -15.37 12.99 3.64
N ALA A 67 -14.60 13.47 2.67
CA ALA A 67 -13.55 12.67 2.02
C ALA A 67 -12.31 12.54 2.91
N ALA A 68 -11.70 11.35 2.93
CA ALA A 68 -10.47 11.09 3.69
C ALA A 68 -9.30 11.96 3.18
N PRO A 69 -8.36 12.41 4.05
CA PRO A 69 -7.23 13.26 3.66
C PRO A 69 -6.41 12.73 2.47
N GLU A 70 -6.23 11.40 2.40
CA GLU A 70 -5.55 10.68 1.32
C GLU A 70 -6.23 10.93 -0.03
N GLU A 71 -7.56 10.88 -0.04
CA GLU A 71 -8.38 11.07 -1.24
C GLU A 71 -8.34 12.53 -1.70
N GLN A 72 -8.34 13.48 -0.76
CA GLN A 72 -8.21 14.91 -1.07
C GLN A 72 -6.84 15.20 -1.70
N LEU A 73 -5.76 14.64 -1.14
CA LEU A 73 -4.42 14.78 -1.71
C LEU A 73 -4.34 14.17 -3.11
N PHE A 74 -4.89 12.96 -3.28
CA PHE A 74 -4.94 12.30 -4.58
C PHE A 74 -5.60 13.19 -5.65
N LEU A 75 -6.80 13.69 -5.36
CA LEU A 75 -7.53 14.56 -6.29
C LEU A 75 -6.78 15.85 -6.58
N ALA A 76 -6.11 16.45 -5.59
CA ALA A 76 -5.27 17.62 -5.78
C ALA A 76 -4.07 17.34 -6.71
N VAL A 77 -3.43 16.17 -6.58
CA VAL A 77 -2.34 15.75 -7.48
C VAL A 77 -2.84 15.61 -8.91
N ILE A 78 -3.98 14.94 -9.10
CA ILE A 78 -4.59 14.77 -10.44
C ILE A 78 -4.99 16.10 -11.06
N ARG A 79 -5.55 17.02 -10.26
CA ARG A 79 -5.86 18.40 -10.72
C ARG A 79 -4.60 19.13 -11.15
N THR A 80 -3.53 19.04 -10.37
CA THR A 80 -2.26 19.67 -10.73
C THR A 80 -1.69 19.07 -12.02
N PHE A 81 -1.83 17.76 -12.25
CA PHE A 81 -1.42 17.14 -13.52
C PHE A 81 -2.25 17.65 -14.69
N ALA A 82 -3.56 17.80 -14.52
CA ALA A 82 -4.43 18.38 -15.53
C ALA A 82 -4.01 19.81 -15.89
N GLU A 83 -3.75 20.66 -14.88
CA GLU A 83 -3.24 22.03 -15.07
C GLU A 83 -1.91 22.05 -15.82
N LEU A 84 -0.94 21.19 -15.42
CA LEU A 84 0.33 21.04 -16.15
C LEU A 84 0.09 20.67 -17.63
N GLY A 85 -0.83 19.75 -17.89
CA GLY A 85 -1.19 19.34 -19.25
C GLY A 85 -1.79 20.48 -20.06
N LEU A 86 -2.69 21.25 -19.46
CA LEU A 86 -3.35 22.38 -20.11
C LEU A 86 -2.38 23.54 -20.39
N ASP A 87 -1.50 23.85 -19.45
CA ASP A 87 -0.46 24.86 -19.64
C ASP A 87 0.49 24.48 -20.79
N LEU A 88 0.89 23.21 -20.84
CA LEU A 88 1.73 22.69 -21.93
C LEU A 88 0.98 22.67 -23.27
N ALA A 89 -0.33 22.45 -23.25
CA ALA A 89 -1.18 22.56 -24.44
C ALA A 89 -1.18 24.00 -24.98
N VAL A 90 -1.27 25.01 -24.11
CA VAL A 90 -1.18 26.43 -24.50
C VAL A 90 0.20 26.76 -25.09
N ILE A 91 1.27 26.38 -24.41
CA ILE A 91 2.65 26.64 -24.87
C ILE A 91 2.93 26.01 -26.24
N ALA A 92 2.34 24.83 -26.49
CA ALA A 92 2.46 24.12 -27.76
C ALA A 92 1.47 24.61 -28.85
N GLY A 93 0.51 25.48 -28.52
CA GLY A 93 -0.50 25.96 -29.46
C GLY A 93 -1.60 24.95 -29.78
N ALA A 94 -1.92 24.04 -28.86
CA ALA A 94 -2.93 23.01 -29.07
C ALA A 94 -4.38 23.57 -28.99
N PRO A 95 -5.31 23.11 -29.86
CA PRO A 95 -6.67 23.62 -29.92
C PRO A 95 -7.47 23.38 -28.62
N VAL A 96 -8.11 24.44 -28.11
CA VAL A 96 -8.91 24.42 -26.87
C VAL A 96 -9.95 23.30 -26.87
N ALA A 97 -10.65 23.10 -27.99
CA ALA A 97 -11.73 22.12 -28.14
C ALA A 97 -11.32 20.66 -27.89
N THR A 98 -10.03 20.33 -28.03
CA THR A 98 -9.52 18.95 -27.90
C THR A 98 -8.76 18.70 -26.60
N ARG A 99 -8.53 19.74 -25.78
CA ARG A 99 -7.64 19.65 -24.61
C ARG A 99 -8.10 18.58 -23.61
N THR A 100 -9.40 18.52 -23.30
CA THR A 100 -9.94 17.50 -22.38
C THR A 100 -9.73 16.09 -22.90
N GLU A 101 -9.89 15.86 -24.21
CA GLU A 101 -9.69 14.55 -24.83
C GLU A 101 -8.22 14.13 -24.74
N TRP A 102 -7.31 15.07 -25.01
CA TRP A 102 -5.88 14.85 -24.84
C TRP A 102 -5.47 14.59 -23.39
N LEU A 103 -6.10 15.22 -22.40
CA LEU A 103 -5.83 14.92 -20.98
C LEU A 103 -6.14 13.45 -20.66
N PHE A 104 -7.24 12.89 -21.16
CA PHE A 104 -7.53 11.46 -20.99
C PHE A 104 -6.49 10.56 -21.64
N VAL A 105 -6.00 10.91 -22.83
CA VAL A 105 -4.89 10.18 -23.48
C VAL A 105 -3.64 10.20 -22.61
N LEU A 106 -3.30 11.36 -22.02
CA LEU A 106 -2.14 11.51 -21.15
C LEU A 106 -2.29 10.74 -19.84
N PHE A 107 -3.48 10.71 -19.24
CA PHE A 107 -3.75 9.92 -18.03
C PHE A 107 -3.74 8.42 -18.30
N ALA A 108 -4.27 7.95 -19.43
CA ALA A 108 -4.14 6.56 -19.85
C ALA A 108 -2.65 6.16 -20.00
N ALA A 109 -1.85 7.01 -20.66
CA ALA A 109 -0.42 6.79 -20.82
C ALA A 109 0.34 6.80 -19.47
N LEU A 110 -0.08 7.64 -18.51
CA LEU A 110 0.48 7.66 -17.16
C LEU A 110 0.20 6.36 -16.38
N CYS A 111 -0.98 5.78 -16.57
CA CYS A 111 -1.35 4.48 -15.99
C CYS A 111 -0.61 3.30 -16.65
N GLY A 112 0.00 3.51 -17.81
CA GLY A 112 0.60 2.45 -18.62
C GLY A 112 -0.39 1.76 -19.57
N ASP A 113 -1.61 2.29 -19.69
CA ASP A 113 -2.67 1.76 -20.55
C ASP A 113 -2.48 2.23 -21.99
N PHE A 114 -1.40 1.79 -22.64
CA PHE A 114 -1.02 2.33 -23.95
C PHE A 114 -2.02 2.01 -25.07
N ASP A 115 -2.69 0.86 -25.00
CA ASP A 115 -3.76 0.49 -25.94
C ASP A 115 -4.96 1.44 -25.81
N ASP A 116 -5.37 1.76 -24.57
CA ASP A 116 -6.46 2.69 -24.30
C ASP A 116 -6.06 4.14 -24.66
N ALA A 117 -4.80 4.52 -24.42
CA ALA A 117 -4.28 5.83 -24.81
C ALA A 117 -4.28 6.01 -26.33
N GLU A 118 -3.88 4.99 -27.10
CA GLU A 118 -3.89 5.02 -28.57
C GLU A 118 -5.33 5.02 -29.12
N ALA A 119 -6.21 4.21 -28.55
CA ALA A 119 -7.63 4.20 -28.90
C ALA A 119 -8.29 5.57 -28.62
N LEU A 120 -8.05 6.17 -27.45
CA LEU A 120 -8.52 7.52 -27.12
C LEU A 120 -7.95 8.58 -28.08
N ALA A 121 -6.66 8.49 -28.42
CA ALA A 121 -6.01 9.42 -29.32
C ALA A 121 -6.63 9.37 -30.74
N SER A 122 -7.00 8.17 -31.22
CA SER A 122 -7.68 8.00 -32.52
C SER A 122 -9.08 8.61 -32.57
N LEU A 123 -9.69 8.86 -31.41
CA LEU A 123 -11.04 9.43 -31.29
C LEU A 123 -11.03 10.94 -31.05
N VAL A 124 -9.86 11.56 -30.91
CA VAL A 124 -9.74 13.00 -30.65
C VAL A 124 -10.33 13.79 -31.82
N GLY A 125 -11.26 14.70 -31.52
CA GLY A 125 -11.96 15.51 -32.53
C GLY A 125 -13.05 14.76 -33.32
N VAL A 126 -13.28 13.47 -33.05
CA VAL A 126 -14.31 12.67 -33.74
C VAL A 126 -15.66 12.77 -33.02
N THR A 127 -16.66 13.33 -33.71
CA THR A 127 -17.95 13.72 -33.12
C THR A 127 -19.10 12.71 -33.30
N THR A 128 -18.83 11.51 -33.81
CA THR A 128 -19.88 10.51 -34.08
C THR A 128 -20.44 9.89 -32.79
N ALA A 129 -21.72 9.46 -32.82
CA ALA A 129 -22.35 8.78 -31.68
C ALA A 129 -21.66 7.43 -31.32
N ALA A 130 -21.02 6.78 -32.29
CA ALA A 130 -20.20 5.60 -32.05
C ALA A 130 -18.90 5.98 -31.31
N ALA A 131 -18.21 7.04 -31.75
CA ALA A 131 -17.02 7.54 -31.10
C ALA A 131 -17.28 7.99 -29.65
N GLU A 132 -18.41 8.65 -29.39
CA GLU A 132 -18.80 9.07 -28.03
C GLU A 132 -19.02 7.87 -27.09
N ARG A 133 -19.70 6.81 -27.57
CA ARG A 133 -19.89 5.57 -26.80
C ARG A 133 -18.55 4.90 -26.48
N SER A 134 -17.63 4.86 -27.44
CA SER A 134 -16.28 4.33 -27.24
C SER A 134 -15.47 5.18 -26.27
N ARG A 135 -15.47 6.52 -26.41
CA ARG A 135 -14.81 7.46 -25.49
C ARG A 135 -15.33 7.26 -24.07
N LYS A 136 -16.64 7.17 -23.85
CA LYS A 136 -17.22 6.93 -22.52
C LYS A 136 -16.69 5.65 -21.86
N LYS A 137 -16.62 4.54 -22.60
CA LYS A 137 -16.09 3.26 -22.08
C LYS A 137 -14.60 3.37 -21.73
N LEU A 138 -13.80 3.94 -22.63
CA LEU A 138 -12.36 4.14 -22.42
C LEU A 138 -12.08 5.03 -21.22
N ARG A 139 -12.79 6.17 -21.10
CA ARG A 139 -12.67 7.09 -19.96
C ARG A 139 -12.96 6.42 -18.63
N ALA A 140 -14.00 5.56 -18.57
CA ALA A 140 -14.32 4.80 -17.37
C ALA A 140 -13.21 3.84 -16.94
N ARG A 141 -12.49 3.22 -17.90
CA ARG A 141 -11.32 2.37 -17.60
C ARG A 141 -10.16 3.18 -17.05
N VAL A 142 -9.85 4.32 -17.68
CA VAL A 142 -8.82 5.26 -17.20
C VAL A 142 -9.13 5.74 -15.78
N GLU A 143 -10.40 6.06 -15.50
CA GLU A 143 -10.88 6.43 -14.16
C GLU A 143 -10.63 5.31 -13.12
N ALA A 144 -10.95 4.07 -13.47
CA ALA A 144 -10.74 2.92 -12.59
C ALA A 144 -9.25 2.68 -12.30
N HIS A 145 -8.40 2.66 -13.34
CA HIS A 145 -6.97 2.45 -13.19
C HIS A 145 -6.28 3.60 -12.45
N LEU A 146 -6.75 4.85 -12.60
CA LEU A 146 -6.28 5.95 -11.78
C LEU A 146 -6.70 5.81 -10.32
N ALA A 147 -7.96 5.42 -10.05
CA ALA A 147 -8.45 5.23 -8.69
C ALA A 147 -7.67 4.12 -7.95
N GLU A 148 -7.28 3.07 -8.67
CA GLU A 148 -6.39 2.02 -8.16
C GLU A 148 -5.01 2.53 -7.73
N ARG A 149 -4.55 3.66 -8.29
CA ARG A 149 -3.30 4.33 -7.90
C ARG A 149 -3.48 5.25 -6.69
N ALA A 150 -4.71 5.56 -6.27
CA ALA A 150 -4.95 6.45 -5.13
C ALA A 150 -4.33 5.95 -3.83
N MET A 151 -4.31 4.62 -3.63
CA MET A 151 -3.67 4.00 -2.46
C MET A 151 -2.13 4.13 -2.47
N SER A 152 -1.51 4.15 -3.66
CA SER A 152 -0.04 4.35 -3.79
C SER A 152 0.43 5.75 -3.37
N LEU A 153 -0.54 6.66 -3.18
CA LEU A 153 -0.32 8.07 -2.85
C LEU A 153 -0.59 8.37 -1.38
N ALA A 154 -1.04 7.38 -0.60
CA ALA A 154 -1.44 7.52 0.81
C ALA A 154 -0.31 7.23 1.82
N GLY A 155 0.91 6.93 1.38
CA GLY A 155 2.00 6.51 2.27
C GLY A 155 1.72 5.18 3.00
N ASP A 156 2.72 4.60 3.67
CA ASP A 156 2.48 3.49 4.60
C ASP A 156 2.45 4.04 6.02
N PRO A 157 1.40 3.74 6.81
CA PRO A 157 1.30 4.15 8.19
C PRO A 157 2.47 3.71 9.06
N ALA A 158 3.30 2.74 8.67
CA ALA A 158 4.23 2.13 9.60
C ALA A 158 5.57 2.90 9.77
N TYR A 159 6.17 3.42 8.70
CA TYR A 159 7.55 3.95 8.73
C TYR A 159 7.82 5.05 7.69
N GLY A 160 6.78 5.67 7.14
CA GLY A 160 6.88 7.01 6.57
C GLY A 160 7.97 7.24 5.51
N LEU A 161 8.36 6.22 4.73
CA LEU A 161 9.16 6.51 3.54
C LEU A 161 8.37 7.53 2.70
N LEU A 162 8.95 8.71 2.47
CA LEU A 162 8.43 9.73 1.55
C LEU A 162 8.51 9.28 0.09
N LEU A 163 8.37 7.97 -0.15
CA LEU A 163 8.40 7.34 -1.44
C LEU A 163 7.27 7.86 -2.32
N HIS A 164 6.08 8.05 -1.75
CA HIS A 164 4.92 8.62 -2.44
C HIS A 164 5.28 9.99 -3.06
N ASN A 165 5.93 10.86 -2.29
CA ASN A 165 6.34 12.19 -2.74
C ASN A 165 7.28 12.14 -3.95
N GLY A 166 8.34 11.35 -3.85
CA GLY A 166 9.27 11.18 -4.98
C GLY A 166 8.65 10.42 -6.16
N ALA A 167 7.69 9.50 -5.92
CA ALA A 167 6.97 8.80 -6.98
C ALA A 167 6.02 9.73 -7.75
N VAL A 168 5.30 10.61 -7.04
CA VAL A 168 4.47 11.67 -7.64
C VAL A 168 5.31 12.62 -8.48
N TYR A 169 6.49 13.01 -7.97
CA TYR A 169 7.40 13.84 -8.76
C TYR A 169 7.78 13.18 -10.09
N VAL A 170 8.15 11.89 -10.06
CA VAL A 170 8.49 11.14 -11.26
C VAL A 170 7.28 11.03 -12.20
N ASP A 171 6.08 10.83 -11.66
CA ASP A 171 4.84 10.79 -12.43
C ASP A 171 4.52 12.15 -13.08
N ALA A 172 4.64 13.25 -12.34
CA ALA A 172 4.44 14.60 -12.84
C ALA A 172 5.41 14.95 -13.98
N GLU A 173 6.69 14.61 -13.81
CA GLU A 173 7.69 14.84 -14.85
C GLU A 173 7.41 14.00 -16.10
N THR A 174 6.99 12.75 -15.90
CA THR A 174 6.65 11.82 -16.97
C THR A 174 5.43 12.31 -17.73
N PHE A 175 4.35 12.67 -17.01
CA PHE A 175 3.13 13.25 -17.54
C PHE A 175 3.42 14.51 -18.37
N GLY A 176 4.19 15.46 -17.81
CA GLY A 176 4.57 16.69 -18.52
C GLY A 176 5.43 16.40 -19.77
N ARG A 177 6.34 15.42 -19.71
CA ARG A 177 7.13 15.00 -20.88
C ARG A 177 6.28 14.29 -21.94
N HIS A 178 5.22 13.59 -21.58
CA HIS A 178 4.23 13.07 -22.52
C HIS A 178 3.44 14.21 -23.16
N ALA A 179 2.92 15.14 -22.35
CA ALA A 179 2.19 16.31 -22.83
C ALA A 179 3.01 17.12 -23.85
N ILE A 180 4.28 17.43 -23.53
CA ILE A 180 5.17 18.12 -24.47
C ILE A 180 5.30 17.35 -25.78
N ASP A 181 5.47 16.02 -25.74
CA ASP A 181 5.67 15.24 -26.95
C ASP A 181 4.41 15.16 -27.81
N THR A 182 3.27 14.88 -27.16
CA THR A 182 1.95 14.77 -27.78
C THR A 182 1.52 16.09 -28.41
N PHE A 183 1.49 17.18 -27.64
CA PHE A 183 1.01 18.47 -28.14
C PHE A 183 1.92 19.07 -29.21
N SER A 184 3.25 18.94 -29.05
CA SER A 184 4.18 19.44 -30.07
C SER A 184 4.16 18.63 -31.37
N ARG A 185 3.45 17.49 -31.42
CA ARG A 185 3.26 16.68 -32.63
C ARG A 185 1.81 16.72 -33.14
N GLY A 186 0.87 17.12 -32.29
CA GLY A 186 -0.56 16.93 -32.53
C GLY A 186 -0.99 15.45 -32.56
N ALA A 187 -0.17 14.53 -32.01
CA ALA A 187 -0.41 13.10 -32.09
C ALA A 187 0.22 12.34 -30.90
N PHE A 188 -0.44 11.28 -30.45
CA PHE A 188 0.13 10.32 -29.49
C PHE A 188 1.05 9.32 -30.20
N ARG A 189 2.15 8.94 -29.54
CA ARG A 189 3.10 7.94 -30.07
C ARG A 189 3.44 6.92 -29.00
N ARG A 190 2.94 5.70 -29.18
CA ARG A 190 3.11 4.57 -28.26
C ARG A 190 4.57 4.31 -27.87
N ASP A 191 5.48 4.13 -28.84
CA ASP A 191 6.89 3.78 -28.54
C ASP A 191 7.58 4.82 -27.66
N PHE A 192 7.27 6.11 -27.86
CA PHE A 192 7.84 7.19 -27.04
C PHE A 192 7.23 7.20 -25.64
N ALA A 193 5.97 6.81 -25.52
CA ALA A 193 5.28 6.73 -24.24
C ALA A 193 5.82 5.55 -23.41
N GLU A 194 5.91 4.37 -23.99
CA GLU A 194 6.46 3.16 -23.36
C GLU A 194 7.90 3.37 -22.87
N ARG A 195 8.76 3.97 -23.70
CA ARG A 195 10.15 4.29 -23.29
C ARG A 195 10.22 5.23 -22.09
N ARG A 196 9.30 6.20 -21.99
CA ARG A 196 9.23 7.13 -20.86
C ARG A 196 8.72 6.44 -19.60
N ALA A 197 7.68 5.62 -19.71
CA ALA A 197 7.18 4.83 -18.60
C ALA A 197 8.25 3.88 -18.04
N ALA A 198 9.00 3.20 -18.92
CA ALA A 198 10.12 2.35 -18.50
C ALA A 198 11.24 3.15 -17.80
N TRP A 199 11.52 4.37 -18.24
CA TRP A 199 12.48 5.24 -17.58
C TRP A 199 11.97 5.76 -16.22
N ALA A 200 10.69 6.10 -16.13
CA ALA A 200 10.02 6.47 -14.89
C ALA A 200 10.07 5.34 -13.86
N ALA A 201 9.76 4.10 -14.27
CA ALA A 201 9.83 2.92 -13.43
C ALA A 201 11.25 2.70 -12.86
N ARG A 202 12.29 2.81 -13.70
CA ARG A 202 13.69 2.73 -13.24
C ARG A 202 14.05 3.82 -12.24
N ARG A 203 13.55 5.04 -12.42
CA ARG A 203 13.79 6.14 -11.47
C ARG A 203 13.08 5.95 -10.14
N LYS A 204 11.85 5.46 -10.15
CA LYS A 204 11.13 5.06 -8.93
C LYS A 204 11.88 3.95 -8.20
N ALA A 205 12.41 2.96 -8.92
CA ALA A 205 13.24 1.92 -8.33
C ALA A 205 14.52 2.47 -7.68
N MET A 206 15.25 3.36 -8.37
CA MET A 206 16.43 4.03 -7.79
C MET A 206 16.08 4.86 -6.55
N LEU A 207 14.91 5.51 -6.53
CA LEU A 207 14.41 6.24 -5.37
C LEU A 207 14.18 5.30 -4.19
N VAL A 208 13.49 4.18 -4.40
CA VAL A 208 13.28 3.17 -3.36
C VAL A 208 14.62 2.67 -2.81
N GLU A 209 15.59 2.36 -3.66
CA GLU A 209 16.91 1.89 -3.20
C GLU A 209 17.61 2.93 -2.31
N VAL A 210 17.58 4.21 -2.69
CA VAL A 210 18.19 5.29 -1.91
C VAL A 210 17.49 5.47 -0.58
N LEU A 211 16.15 5.50 -0.58
CA LEU A 211 15.35 5.70 0.63
C LEU A 211 15.43 4.49 1.58
N ALA A 212 15.40 3.27 1.05
CA ALA A 212 15.58 2.06 1.85
C ALA A 212 16.99 1.98 2.46
N ALA A 213 18.02 2.39 1.70
CA ALA A 213 19.38 2.47 2.22
C ALA A 213 19.52 3.52 3.33
N LEU A 214 18.88 4.69 3.17
CA LEU A 214 18.81 5.72 4.21
C LEU A 214 18.11 5.18 5.47
N ALA A 215 16.96 4.53 5.34
CA ALA A 215 16.24 3.93 6.46
C ALA A 215 17.05 2.84 7.18
N CYS A 216 17.96 2.16 6.47
CA CYS A 216 18.87 1.18 7.04
C CYS A 216 20.16 1.78 7.63
N ALA A 217 20.40 3.09 7.49
CA ALA A 217 21.67 3.73 7.84
C ALA A 217 21.94 3.67 9.34
N GLU A 218 20.94 3.98 10.17
CA GLU A 218 21.06 3.99 11.64
C GLU A 218 20.92 2.59 12.25
N ARG A 219 19.82 1.91 11.94
CA ARG A 219 19.49 0.58 12.45
C ARG A 219 18.81 -0.25 11.36
N GLN A 220 18.88 -1.57 11.48
CA GLN A 220 18.09 -2.42 10.57
C GLN A 220 16.60 -2.21 10.84
N PRO A 221 15.77 -2.17 9.78
CA PRO A 221 14.33 -2.04 9.95
C PRO A 221 13.75 -3.25 10.70
N SER A 222 12.77 -2.97 11.56
CA SER A 222 11.96 -3.99 12.25
C SER A 222 11.19 -4.86 11.24
N TYR A 223 10.64 -5.99 11.67
CA TYR A 223 9.82 -6.82 10.78
C TYR A 223 8.61 -6.06 10.20
N PRO A 224 7.82 -5.29 10.99
CA PRO A 224 6.79 -4.41 10.44
C PRO A 224 7.32 -3.41 9.42
N ALA A 225 8.47 -2.77 9.67
CA ALA A 225 9.10 -1.84 8.73
C ALA A 225 9.48 -2.50 7.41
N ARG A 226 10.05 -3.70 7.46
CA ARG A 226 10.40 -4.47 6.25
C ARG A 226 9.15 -4.77 5.41
N ARG A 227 8.06 -5.20 6.05
CA ARG A 227 6.78 -5.47 5.37
C ARG A 227 6.20 -4.21 4.73
N ALA A 228 6.22 -3.09 5.46
CA ALA A 228 5.74 -1.80 4.95
C ALA A 228 6.52 -1.34 3.72
N ILE A 229 7.85 -1.39 3.77
CA ILE A 229 8.71 -1.03 2.64
C ILE A 229 8.42 -1.92 1.41
N LEU A 230 8.25 -3.24 1.61
CA LEU A 230 7.95 -4.17 0.52
C LEU A 230 6.56 -3.94 -0.07
N ARG A 231 5.56 -3.66 0.76
CA ARG A 231 4.21 -3.31 0.31
C ARG A 231 4.21 -2.02 -0.52
N GLN A 232 4.95 -1.01 -0.08
CA GLN A 232 5.10 0.22 -0.86
C GLN A 232 5.71 -0.02 -2.25
N ILE A 233 6.63 -0.98 -2.39
CA ILE A 233 7.17 -1.37 -3.71
C ILE A 233 6.08 -1.97 -4.60
N GLU A 234 5.19 -2.78 -4.04
CA GLU A 234 4.04 -3.36 -4.75
C GLU A 234 3.07 -2.26 -5.19
N ASP A 235 2.82 -1.28 -4.32
CA ASP A 235 1.93 -0.14 -4.60
C ASP A 235 2.46 0.78 -5.72
N LEU A 236 3.78 0.78 -6.00
CA LEU A 236 4.34 1.52 -7.13
C LEU A 236 3.94 0.95 -8.51
N ARG A 237 3.43 -0.29 -8.55
CA ARG A 237 3.01 -0.99 -9.79
C ARG A 237 4.08 -0.95 -10.89
N LEU A 238 5.32 -1.23 -10.50
CA LEU A 238 6.44 -1.30 -11.43
C LEU A 238 6.29 -2.52 -12.35
N PRO A 239 6.87 -2.48 -13.57
CA PRO A 239 7.01 -3.68 -14.40
C PRO A 239 7.63 -4.84 -13.62
N ALA A 240 7.15 -6.07 -13.85
CA ALA A 240 7.49 -7.23 -13.01
C ALA A 240 9.00 -7.46 -12.89
N ASP A 241 9.74 -7.34 -13.98
CA ASP A 241 11.21 -7.46 -14.01
C ASP A 241 11.91 -6.42 -13.11
N VAL A 242 11.43 -5.18 -13.14
CA VAL A 242 11.94 -4.08 -12.31
C VAL A 242 11.56 -4.31 -10.85
N ALA A 243 10.31 -4.70 -10.58
CA ALA A 243 9.79 -4.95 -9.24
C ALA A 243 10.53 -6.12 -8.56
N ASP A 244 10.76 -7.22 -9.27
CA ASP A 244 11.44 -8.41 -8.76
C ASP A 244 12.89 -8.10 -8.40
N HIS A 245 13.61 -7.45 -9.32
CA HIS A 245 14.98 -7.02 -9.07
C HIS A 245 15.06 -6.07 -7.88
N LEU A 246 14.16 -5.07 -7.81
CA LEU A 246 14.12 -4.11 -6.72
C LEU A 246 13.83 -4.77 -5.38
N ARG A 247 12.83 -5.67 -5.31
CA ARG A 247 12.50 -6.40 -4.08
C ARG A 247 13.66 -7.24 -3.60
N ALA A 248 14.35 -7.96 -4.49
CA ALA A 248 15.53 -8.73 -4.14
C ALA A 248 16.65 -7.82 -3.58
N ARG A 249 16.91 -6.69 -4.23
CA ARG A 249 17.89 -5.71 -3.76
C ARG A 249 17.55 -5.12 -2.39
N VAL A 250 16.30 -4.69 -2.19
CA VAL A 250 15.86 -4.10 -0.92
C VAL A 250 15.90 -5.13 0.21
N LYS A 251 15.52 -6.39 -0.04
CA LYS A 251 15.67 -7.48 0.95
C LYS A 251 17.13 -7.65 1.39
N SER A 252 18.09 -7.58 0.46
CA SER A 252 19.51 -7.66 0.81
C SER A 252 19.97 -6.52 1.73
N PHE A 253 19.35 -5.34 1.65
CA PHE A 253 19.67 -4.20 2.53
C PHE A 253 19.20 -4.44 3.98
N PHE A 254 18.12 -5.20 4.16
CA PHE A 254 17.61 -5.56 5.48
C PHE A 254 18.53 -6.54 6.21
N GLU A 255 19.31 -7.32 5.47
CA GLU A 255 20.29 -8.25 6.04
C GLU A 255 21.63 -7.56 6.28
N ARG A 256 22.08 -6.73 5.33
CA ARG A 256 23.35 -6.02 5.38
C ARG A 256 23.20 -4.58 4.90
N ARG A 257 23.65 -3.64 5.73
CA ARG A 257 23.65 -2.21 5.40
C ARG A 257 24.40 -1.97 4.09
N PRO A 258 23.77 -1.36 3.07
CA PRO A 258 24.42 -1.11 1.79
C PRO A 258 25.42 0.05 1.91
N SER A 259 26.53 -0.03 1.19
CA SER A 259 27.40 1.13 1.01
C SER A 259 26.77 2.14 0.03
N SER A 260 27.04 3.42 0.21
CA SER A 260 26.61 4.46 -0.75
C SER A 260 27.07 4.16 -2.18
N SER A 261 28.28 3.60 -2.35
CA SER A 261 28.81 3.18 -3.66
C SER A 261 27.94 2.11 -4.32
N THR A 262 27.41 1.15 -3.55
CA THR A 262 26.51 0.10 -4.05
C THR A 262 25.18 0.70 -4.51
N VAL A 263 24.63 1.64 -3.74
CA VAL A 263 23.36 2.31 -4.04
C VAL A 263 23.48 3.14 -5.31
N VAL A 264 24.58 3.87 -5.51
CA VAL A 264 24.72 4.79 -6.66
C VAL A 264 25.24 4.18 -7.95
N LYS A 265 25.64 2.90 -7.94
CA LYS A 265 26.38 2.25 -9.05
C LYS A 265 25.74 2.49 -10.43
N ASN A 266 24.41 2.44 -10.51
CA ASN A 266 23.66 2.53 -11.77
C ASN A 266 22.97 3.90 -11.96
N ILE A 267 23.23 4.87 -11.09
CA ILE A 267 22.60 6.20 -11.17
C ILE A 267 23.39 7.07 -12.15
N ARG A 268 22.73 7.46 -13.25
CA ARG A 268 23.30 8.28 -14.33
C ARG A 268 22.45 9.52 -14.58
N GLY A 269 23.05 10.56 -15.16
CA GLY A 269 22.37 11.82 -15.50
C GLY A 269 22.26 12.82 -14.33
N ALA A 270 22.49 14.10 -14.61
CA ALA A 270 22.51 15.13 -13.57
C ALA A 270 21.14 15.31 -12.88
N ASP A 271 20.05 15.31 -13.67
CA ASP A 271 18.68 15.48 -13.15
C ASP A 271 18.29 14.37 -12.17
N THR A 272 18.60 13.11 -12.51
CA THR A 272 18.31 11.97 -11.64
C THR A 272 19.13 12.01 -10.36
N ARG A 273 20.43 12.37 -10.44
CA ARG A 273 21.27 12.52 -9.24
C ARG A 273 20.74 13.61 -8.32
N ARG A 274 20.34 14.77 -8.87
CA ARG A 274 19.79 15.89 -8.09
C ARG A 274 18.48 15.51 -7.44
N PHE A 275 17.57 14.90 -8.20
CA PHE A 275 16.30 14.40 -7.70
C PHE A 275 16.48 13.45 -6.52
N LEU A 276 17.30 12.40 -6.67
CA LEU A 276 17.49 11.40 -5.63
C LEU A 276 18.10 11.98 -4.36
N LEU A 277 19.05 12.90 -4.49
CA LEU A 277 19.62 13.59 -3.34
C LEU A 277 18.57 14.48 -2.64
N GLN A 278 17.79 15.27 -3.38
CA GLN A 278 16.72 16.09 -2.80
C GLN A 278 15.69 15.24 -2.04
N GLN A 279 15.27 14.10 -2.60
CA GLN A 279 14.32 13.22 -1.91
C GLN A 279 14.93 12.56 -0.65
N ALA A 280 16.20 12.18 -0.70
CA ALA A 280 16.90 11.64 0.48
C ALA A 280 17.05 12.69 1.59
N LEU A 281 17.38 13.94 1.22
CA LEU A 281 17.45 15.06 2.17
C LEU A 281 16.08 15.39 2.77
N LEU A 282 15.01 15.33 1.98
CA LEU A 282 13.65 15.53 2.50
C LEU A 282 13.26 14.42 3.47
N ALA A 283 13.50 13.15 3.11
CA ALA A 283 13.21 12.00 3.96
C ALA A 283 13.91 12.10 5.32
N ALA A 284 15.17 12.52 5.36
CA ALA A 284 15.92 12.69 6.60
C ALA A 284 15.47 13.89 7.47
N ARG A 285 14.62 14.77 6.96
CA ARG A 285 14.16 15.99 7.65
C ARG A 285 12.77 15.85 8.26
N VAL A 286 11.92 14.97 7.72
CA VAL A 286 10.50 14.85 8.14
C VAL A 286 10.34 14.41 9.60
N ASP A 287 11.23 13.54 10.10
CA ASP A 287 11.18 13.08 11.50
C ASP A 287 11.79 14.10 12.49
N GLY A 288 12.27 15.25 12.01
CA GLY A 288 12.84 16.33 12.83
C GLY A 288 14.14 15.98 13.56
N ARG A 289 14.65 14.74 13.42
CA ARG A 289 15.87 14.24 14.05
C ARG A 289 16.65 13.39 13.05
N THR A 290 17.67 13.97 12.42
CA THR A 290 18.62 13.19 11.62
C THR A 290 19.68 12.59 12.56
N SER A 291 19.94 11.29 12.49
CA SER A 291 20.99 10.65 13.30
C SER A 291 22.40 10.93 12.74
N LYS A 292 23.45 10.59 13.50
CA LYS A 292 24.84 10.76 13.04
C LYS A 292 25.13 9.84 11.85
N GLU A 293 24.54 8.65 11.89
CA GLU A 293 24.65 7.60 10.89
C GLU A 293 23.99 8.03 9.57
N GLU A 294 22.79 8.58 9.62
CA GLU A 294 22.10 9.15 8.46
C GLU A 294 22.87 10.33 7.86
N ARG A 295 23.38 11.26 8.68
CA ARG A 295 24.24 12.36 8.21
C ARG A 295 25.48 11.82 7.50
N THR A 296 26.11 10.79 8.05
CA THR A 296 27.29 10.16 7.45
C THR A 296 26.95 9.48 6.12
N PHE A 297 25.81 8.80 6.06
CA PHE A 297 25.30 8.20 4.84
C PHE A 297 25.02 9.26 3.76
N LEU A 298 24.29 10.32 4.09
CA LEU A 298 23.95 11.42 3.17
C LEU A 298 25.18 12.15 2.65
N ALA A 299 26.17 12.43 3.50
CA ALA A 299 27.45 13.02 3.09
C ALA A 299 28.24 12.10 2.15
N SER A 300 28.16 10.78 2.37
CA SER A 300 28.77 9.80 1.47
C SER A 300 28.02 9.70 0.14
N LEU A 301 26.68 9.68 0.20
CA LEU A 301 25.78 9.63 -0.95
C LEU A 301 25.99 10.85 -1.86
N SER A 302 25.99 12.07 -1.32
CA SER A 302 26.14 13.31 -2.10
C SER A 302 27.47 13.37 -2.85
N ARG A 303 28.59 13.03 -2.19
CA ARG A 303 29.91 12.93 -2.83
C ARG A 303 29.93 11.89 -3.94
N LYS A 304 29.32 10.71 -3.73
CA LYS A 304 29.27 9.64 -4.73
C LYS A 304 28.35 9.97 -5.92
N LEU A 305 27.34 10.81 -5.71
CA LEU A 305 26.53 11.41 -6.76
C LEU A 305 27.21 12.61 -7.45
N GLY A 306 28.41 13.02 -6.99
CA GLY A 306 29.22 14.05 -7.62
C GLY A 306 28.80 15.49 -7.28
N PHE A 307 28.17 15.72 -6.13
CA PHE A 307 27.84 17.07 -5.66
C PHE A 307 28.94 17.66 -4.77
N GLY A 308 29.26 18.93 -5.00
CA GLY A 308 30.13 19.71 -4.13
C GLY A 308 29.45 20.16 -2.83
N ALA A 309 30.21 20.58 -1.83
CA ALA A 309 29.67 21.01 -0.53
C ALA A 309 28.69 22.18 -0.66
N GLU A 310 29.00 23.18 -1.49
CA GLU A 310 28.11 24.33 -1.72
C GLU A 310 26.80 23.95 -2.41
N GLU A 311 26.85 23.01 -3.37
CA GLU A 311 25.66 22.51 -4.03
C GLU A 311 24.76 21.74 -3.05
N VAL A 312 25.36 20.89 -2.21
CA VAL A 312 24.63 20.17 -1.16
C VAL A 312 23.97 21.15 -0.21
N HIS A 313 24.69 22.16 0.27
CA HIS A 313 24.14 23.17 1.18
C HIS A 313 22.96 23.92 0.55
N ARG A 314 23.06 24.29 -0.74
CA ARG A 314 21.95 24.92 -1.48
C ARG A 314 20.73 24.01 -1.56
N LEU A 315 20.93 22.72 -1.86
CA LEU A 315 19.85 21.73 -1.91
C LEU A 315 19.19 21.54 -0.54
N GLU A 316 19.98 21.53 0.54
CA GLU A 316 19.44 21.45 1.90
C GLU A 316 18.56 22.65 2.25
N LEU A 317 18.95 23.87 1.83
CA LEU A 317 18.13 25.07 2.00
C LEU A 317 16.84 25.01 1.18
N GLU A 318 16.93 24.61 -0.09
CA GLU A 318 15.75 24.41 -0.96
C GLU A 318 14.75 23.42 -0.34
N VAL A 319 15.25 22.28 0.16
CA VAL A 319 14.44 21.24 0.83
C VAL A 319 13.84 21.77 2.14
N ALA A 320 14.61 22.51 2.94
CA ALA A 320 14.16 23.06 4.22
C ALA A 320 13.04 24.10 4.03
N GLU A 321 13.23 25.03 3.09
CA GLU A 321 12.24 26.06 2.76
C GLU A 321 10.95 25.41 2.25
N PHE A 322 11.08 24.40 1.39
CA PHE A 322 9.95 23.64 0.92
C PHE A 322 9.19 22.95 2.07
N TYR A 323 9.90 22.20 2.93
CA TYR A 323 9.27 21.48 4.04
C TYR A 323 8.56 22.46 4.98
N ALA A 324 9.18 23.59 5.32
CA ALA A 324 8.58 24.61 6.16
C ALA A 324 7.26 25.17 5.57
N ARG A 325 7.20 25.37 4.25
CA ARG A 325 6.01 25.89 3.56
C ARG A 325 4.89 24.86 3.38
N ASN A 326 5.23 23.57 3.29
CA ASN A 326 4.30 22.50 2.91
C ASN A 326 4.12 21.45 4.00
N ARG A 327 4.54 21.76 5.23
CA ARG A 327 4.57 20.83 6.37
C ARG A 327 3.24 20.09 6.58
N GLN A 328 2.13 20.81 6.52
CA GLN A 328 0.79 20.22 6.71
C GLN A 328 0.47 19.13 5.67
N VAL A 329 1.00 19.23 4.45
CA VAL A 329 0.76 18.28 3.36
C VAL A 329 1.74 17.11 3.41
N VAL A 330 3.01 17.39 3.77
CA VAL A 330 4.04 16.36 3.94
C VAL A 330 3.77 15.50 5.18
N ASP A 331 3.23 16.10 6.25
CA ASP A 331 2.94 15.42 7.52
C ASP A 331 1.55 14.74 7.56
N VAL A 332 0.71 14.86 6.51
CA VAL A 332 -0.62 14.17 6.45
C VAL A 332 -0.48 12.68 6.74
N PHE A 333 0.59 12.09 6.21
CA PHE A 333 0.86 10.66 6.35
C PHE A 333 1.76 10.32 7.53
N THR A 334 2.28 11.27 8.30
CA THR A 334 3.14 10.99 9.46
C THR A 334 2.34 10.89 10.76
N VAL A 335 1.23 11.64 10.89
CA VAL A 335 0.39 11.65 12.11
C VAL A 335 -0.57 10.45 12.16
N SER A 336 -1.22 10.11 11.05
CA SER A 336 -2.07 8.89 10.94
C SER A 336 -1.22 7.62 11.05
N ALA A 337 -0.01 7.67 10.52
CA ALA A 337 1.03 6.65 10.63
C ALA A 337 1.45 6.37 12.08
N ALA A 338 1.88 7.42 12.80
CA ALA A 338 2.38 7.29 14.15
C ALA A 338 1.38 6.59 15.10
N ALA A 339 0.08 6.86 14.95
CA ALA A 339 -0.95 6.20 15.78
C ALA A 339 -1.10 4.70 15.48
N GLY A 340 -1.02 4.29 14.20
CA GLY A 340 -1.07 2.87 13.80
C GLY A 340 0.21 2.10 14.17
N VAL A 341 1.37 2.74 14.02
CA VAL A 341 2.71 2.22 14.37
C VAL A 341 2.87 2.00 15.83
N MET A 342 2.51 3.00 16.63
CA MET A 342 2.56 2.87 18.07
C MET A 342 1.68 1.69 18.49
N GLY A 343 0.55 1.43 17.80
CA GLY A 343 -0.24 0.22 17.99
C GLY A 343 0.52 -1.07 17.63
N GLU A 344 1.05 -1.19 16.40
CA GLU A 344 1.72 -2.42 15.92
C GLU A 344 3.08 -2.71 16.60
N GLU A 345 3.90 -1.69 16.81
CA GLU A 345 5.18 -1.80 17.54
C GLU A 345 4.94 -2.18 19.00
N MET A 346 3.93 -1.60 19.64
CA MET A 346 3.53 -1.97 21.00
C MET A 346 3.01 -3.42 21.04
N VAL A 347 2.20 -3.85 20.06
CA VAL A 347 1.76 -5.25 19.95
C VAL A 347 2.94 -6.20 19.75
N SER A 348 3.89 -5.87 18.88
CA SER A 348 5.07 -6.70 18.63
C SER A 348 6.01 -6.75 19.84
N ALA A 349 6.21 -5.62 20.53
CA ALA A 349 7.00 -5.55 21.76
C ALA A 349 6.35 -6.36 22.89
N VAL A 350 5.02 -6.28 23.02
CA VAL A 350 4.25 -7.10 23.96
C VAL A 350 4.36 -8.58 23.62
N GLN A 351 4.23 -8.96 22.35
CA GLN A 351 4.37 -10.36 21.93
C GLN A 351 5.75 -10.90 22.27
N ALA A 352 6.82 -10.17 21.94
CA ALA A 352 8.18 -10.56 22.28
C ALA A 352 8.43 -10.64 23.79
N ALA A 353 7.82 -9.74 24.57
CA ALA A 353 7.89 -9.78 26.04
C ALA A 353 7.12 -10.99 26.60
N ALA A 354 5.94 -11.31 26.05
CA ALA A 354 5.14 -12.47 26.45
C ALA A 354 5.85 -13.80 26.12
N GLU A 355 6.42 -13.94 24.92
CA GLU A 355 7.19 -15.12 24.51
C GLU A 355 8.41 -15.35 25.42
N LYS A 356 9.17 -14.29 25.74
CA LYS A 356 10.32 -14.38 26.65
C LYS A 356 9.95 -14.74 28.09
N ASN A 357 8.74 -14.38 28.53
CA ASN A 357 8.27 -14.60 29.90
C ASN A 357 7.22 -15.71 30.00
N PHE A 358 7.05 -16.52 28.94
CA PHE A 358 5.97 -17.48 28.79
C PHE A 358 5.81 -18.42 30.00
N HIS A 359 6.90 -18.98 30.52
CA HIS A 359 6.87 -19.89 31.67
C HIS A 359 6.35 -19.23 32.95
N ARG A 360 6.72 -17.97 33.23
CA ARG A 360 6.23 -17.23 34.39
C ARG A 360 4.77 -16.82 34.21
N LEU A 361 4.42 -16.38 33.00
CA LEU A 361 3.04 -16.04 32.64
C LEU A 361 2.10 -17.25 32.85
N MET A 362 2.57 -18.43 32.47
CA MET A 362 1.82 -19.67 32.66
C MET A 362 1.69 -20.09 34.13
N GLN A 363 2.70 -19.82 34.94
CA GLN A 363 2.64 -20.08 36.38
C GLN A 363 1.61 -19.17 37.07
N GLU A 364 1.66 -17.86 36.81
CA GLU A 364 0.71 -16.87 37.35
C GLU A 364 -0.74 -17.18 36.97
N ILE A 365 -0.98 -17.61 35.73
CA ILE A 365 -2.32 -17.98 35.24
C ILE A 365 -2.87 -19.21 35.98
N ARG A 366 -2.02 -20.19 36.29
CA ARG A 366 -2.40 -21.38 37.07
C ARG A 366 -2.73 -21.03 38.51
N GLU A 367 -1.96 -20.12 39.11
CA GLU A 367 -2.19 -19.63 40.47
C GLU A 367 -3.47 -18.78 40.57
N THR A 368 -3.87 -18.11 39.48
CA THR A 368 -5.11 -17.30 39.42
C THR A 368 -6.40 -18.15 39.37
N GLY A 369 -6.33 -19.44 39.05
CA GLY A 369 -7.45 -20.40 39.10
C GLY A 369 -8.63 -20.12 38.14
N GLU A 370 -9.40 -19.06 38.39
CA GLU A 370 -10.56 -18.63 37.59
C GLU A 370 -10.18 -18.25 36.15
N LEU A 371 -9.02 -17.60 35.96
CA LEU A 371 -8.54 -17.22 34.63
C LEU A 371 -8.28 -18.45 33.75
N SER A 372 -7.73 -19.52 34.34
CA SER A 372 -7.49 -20.80 33.66
C SER A 372 -8.80 -21.44 33.18
N VAL A 373 -9.87 -21.34 33.99
CA VAL A 373 -11.20 -21.85 33.64
C VAL A 373 -11.83 -21.06 32.49
N LEU A 374 -11.77 -19.72 32.54
CA LEU A 374 -12.34 -18.85 31.50
C LEU A 374 -11.63 -19.01 30.15
N LEU A 375 -10.29 -19.10 30.17
CA LEU A 375 -9.48 -19.37 28.98
C LEU A 375 -9.76 -20.77 28.42
N GLY A 376 -9.91 -21.78 29.29
CA GLY A 376 -10.25 -23.15 28.87
C GLY A 376 -11.66 -23.26 28.27
N ARG A 377 -12.64 -22.49 28.75
CA ARG A 377 -13.97 -22.40 28.13
C ARG A 377 -13.92 -21.75 26.76
N LEU A 378 -13.16 -20.66 26.62
CA LEU A 378 -12.95 -19.99 25.34
C LEU A 378 -12.23 -20.90 24.33
N ALA A 379 -11.23 -21.67 24.78
CA ALA A 379 -10.49 -22.65 23.98
C ALA A 379 -11.39 -23.74 23.39
N ARG A 380 -12.41 -24.16 24.15
CA ARG A 380 -13.42 -25.16 23.74
C ARG A 380 -14.56 -24.55 22.90
N GLY A 381 -14.42 -23.30 22.46
CA GLY A 381 -15.42 -22.61 21.62
C GLY A 381 -16.69 -22.18 22.37
N GLN A 382 -16.69 -22.21 23.71
CA GLN A 382 -17.85 -21.79 24.49
C GLN A 382 -17.95 -20.26 24.55
N LYS A 383 -19.18 -19.74 24.50
CA LYS A 383 -19.43 -18.29 24.63
C LYS A 383 -19.31 -17.87 26.10
N LEU A 384 -18.60 -16.76 26.33
CA LEU A 384 -18.53 -16.10 27.64
C LEU A 384 -19.57 -14.98 27.72
N THR A 385 -20.17 -14.79 28.89
CA THR A 385 -21.06 -13.65 29.14
C THR A 385 -20.28 -12.34 29.20
N ARG A 386 -20.99 -11.20 29.18
CA ARG A 386 -20.37 -9.88 29.29
C ARG A 386 -19.62 -9.71 30.62
N GLU A 387 -20.17 -10.27 31.70
CA GLU A 387 -19.56 -10.28 33.04
C GLU A 387 -18.33 -11.19 33.09
N GLU A 388 -18.37 -12.35 32.43
CA GLU A 388 -17.23 -13.26 32.31
C GLU A 388 -16.09 -12.63 31.49
N HIS A 389 -16.41 -11.93 30.40
CA HIS A 389 -15.41 -11.16 29.65
C HIS A 389 -14.79 -10.05 30.47
N ALA A 390 -15.56 -9.35 31.31
CA ALA A 390 -15.03 -8.31 32.18
C ALA A 390 -14.07 -8.87 33.24
N ARG A 391 -14.44 -10.00 33.87
CA ARG A 391 -13.59 -10.70 34.85
C ARG A 391 -12.31 -11.25 34.23
N MET A 392 -12.41 -11.89 33.06
CA MET A 392 -11.25 -12.37 32.31
C MET A 392 -10.26 -11.25 31.99
N ARG A 393 -10.77 -10.07 31.58
CA ARG A 393 -9.93 -8.89 31.31
C ARG A 393 -9.22 -8.39 32.56
N ALA A 394 -9.92 -8.31 33.70
CA ALA A 394 -9.31 -7.89 34.96
C ALA A 394 -8.17 -8.81 35.39
N GLN A 395 -8.36 -10.12 35.27
CA GLN A 395 -7.35 -11.12 35.66
C GLN A 395 -6.13 -11.13 34.73
N LEU A 396 -6.32 -10.94 33.42
CA LEU A 396 -5.20 -10.78 32.48
C LEU A 396 -4.36 -9.52 32.78
N ILE A 397 -4.98 -8.46 33.27
CA ILE A 397 -4.27 -7.24 33.70
C ILE A 397 -3.41 -7.54 34.93
N ASP A 398 -3.92 -8.31 35.89
CA ASP A 398 -3.18 -8.63 37.11
C ASP A 398 -1.99 -9.57 36.83
N VAL A 399 -2.16 -10.57 35.96
CA VAL A 399 -1.06 -11.41 35.44
C VAL A 399 0.01 -10.56 34.74
N ALA A 400 -0.39 -9.56 33.96
CA ALA A 400 0.55 -8.68 33.28
C ALA A 400 1.35 -7.78 34.24
N LYS A 401 0.77 -7.39 35.39
CA LYS A 401 1.48 -6.62 36.43
C LYS A 401 2.55 -7.44 37.14
N ALA A 402 2.35 -8.75 37.27
CA ALA A 402 3.31 -9.66 37.92
C ALA A 402 4.62 -9.83 37.13
N ILE A 403 4.61 -9.57 35.82
CA ILE A 403 5.80 -9.65 34.96
C ILE A 403 6.33 -8.23 34.72
N PRO A 404 7.53 -7.86 35.22
CA PRO A 404 8.05 -6.49 35.12
C PRO A 404 8.11 -5.95 33.68
N ALA A 405 8.42 -6.81 32.70
CA ALA A 405 8.45 -6.46 31.28
C ALA A 405 7.05 -6.19 30.67
N LEU A 406 5.99 -6.73 31.27
CA LEU A 406 4.61 -6.55 30.84
C LEU A 406 3.86 -5.47 31.64
N ALA A 407 4.31 -5.18 32.88
CA ALA A 407 3.72 -4.20 33.77
C ALA A 407 3.68 -2.78 33.17
N ILE A 408 4.67 -2.42 32.35
CA ILE A 408 4.71 -1.15 31.61
C ILE A 408 3.51 -0.99 30.66
N PHE A 409 2.94 -2.10 30.19
CA PHE A 409 1.80 -2.12 29.26
C PHE A 409 0.42 -2.26 29.95
N ALA A 410 0.39 -2.47 31.27
CA ALA A 410 -0.84 -2.70 32.06
C ALA A 410 -1.53 -1.41 32.58
N ALA A 411 -1.03 -0.22 32.20
CA ALA A 411 -1.61 1.08 32.52
C ALA A 411 -2.99 1.30 31.83
N PRO A 412 -3.81 2.29 32.24
CA PRO A 412 -5.16 2.51 31.67
C PRO A 412 -5.04 2.83 30.17
N GLY A 413 -5.43 1.87 29.32
CA GLY A 413 -5.23 1.90 27.85
C GLY A 413 -4.77 0.58 27.22
N GLY A 414 -4.39 -0.44 28.00
CA GLY A 414 -3.81 -1.71 27.56
C GLY A 414 -4.71 -2.71 26.81
N VAL A 415 -5.68 -2.28 26.00
CA VAL A 415 -6.55 -3.22 25.23
C VAL A 415 -5.74 -4.08 24.25
N LEU A 416 -4.65 -3.53 23.70
CA LEU A 416 -3.74 -4.24 22.79
C LEU A 416 -2.92 -5.34 23.49
N LEU A 417 -2.54 -5.12 24.76
CA LEU A 417 -1.85 -6.12 25.59
C LEU A 417 -2.72 -7.37 25.76
N LEU A 418 -4.02 -7.18 26.01
CA LEU A 418 -4.97 -8.27 26.22
C LEU A 418 -5.20 -9.10 24.94
N ILE A 419 -5.28 -8.44 23.79
CA ILE A 419 -5.42 -9.11 22.48
C ILE A 419 -4.16 -9.92 22.13
N ALA A 420 -2.98 -9.40 22.47
CA ALA A 420 -1.71 -10.09 22.26
C ALA A 420 -1.55 -11.29 23.22
N LEU A 421 -1.84 -11.13 24.52
CA LEU A 421 -1.80 -12.24 25.49
C LEU A 421 -2.74 -13.38 25.07
N ALA A 422 -3.97 -13.05 24.66
CA ALA A 422 -4.95 -14.03 24.21
C ALA A 422 -4.50 -14.82 22.96
N LYS A 423 -3.61 -14.25 22.13
CA LYS A 423 -3.04 -14.92 20.95
C LYS A 423 -1.80 -15.76 21.25
N VAL A 424 -1.01 -15.36 22.25
CA VAL A 424 0.24 -16.04 22.65
C VAL A 424 -0.02 -17.22 23.59
N LEU A 425 -1.14 -17.21 24.32
CA LEU A 425 -1.57 -18.35 25.12
C LEU A 425 -1.92 -19.53 24.21
N PRO A 426 -1.14 -20.63 24.18
CA PRO A 426 -1.48 -21.78 23.37
C PRO A 426 -2.75 -22.39 23.92
N PHE A 427 -3.74 -22.65 23.07
CA PHE A 427 -4.98 -23.35 23.44
C PHE A 427 -4.75 -24.85 23.80
N SER A 428 -3.50 -25.26 24.02
CA SER A 428 -3.05 -26.57 24.49
C SER A 428 -2.71 -26.55 25.98
N LEU A 429 -3.60 -26.00 26.81
CA LEU A 429 -3.39 -25.81 28.25
C LEU A 429 -4.33 -26.62 29.14
N LEU A 430 -4.74 -27.80 28.70
CA LEU A 430 -5.22 -28.82 29.62
C LEU A 430 -4.06 -29.77 29.94
N PRO A 431 -3.44 -29.68 31.13
CA PRO A 431 -2.77 -30.84 31.70
C PRO A 431 -3.77 -32.01 31.71
N SER A 432 -3.31 -33.22 31.36
CA SER A 432 -4.11 -34.45 31.42
C SER A 432 -4.75 -34.73 32.79
N ALA A 433 -4.34 -34.00 33.84
CA ALA A 433 -4.92 -34.03 35.19
C ALA A 433 -6.30 -33.33 35.30
N PHE A 434 -6.78 -32.68 34.24
CA PHE A 434 -8.14 -32.09 34.18
C PHE A 434 -9.06 -32.84 33.20
N THR A 435 -8.64 -34.01 32.73
CA THR A 435 -9.55 -35.00 32.16
C THR A 435 -10.13 -35.77 33.34
N GLU A 436 -11.28 -35.35 33.87
CA GLU A 436 -12.10 -36.28 34.65
C GLU A 436 -12.48 -37.42 33.71
N GLU A 437 -11.86 -38.58 33.91
CA GLU A 437 -12.46 -39.83 33.43
C GLU A 437 -13.87 -39.90 34.04
N PRO A 438 -14.91 -40.18 33.24
CA PRO A 438 -16.24 -40.36 33.79
C PRO A 438 -16.16 -41.48 34.84
N ALA A 439 -16.61 -41.17 36.06
CA ALA A 439 -16.71 -42.12 37.16
C ALA A 439 -17.38 -43.41 36.67
N PRO A 440 -16.96 -44.59 37.18
CA PRO A 440 -17.40 -45.87 36.66
C PRO A 440 -18.91 -45.96 36.78
N ALA A 441 -19.57 -46.38 35.70
CA ALA A 441 -20.97 -46.77 35.73
C ALA A 441 -21.17 -47.75 36.90
N SER A 442 -21.94 -47.33 37.91
CA SER A 442 -22.59 -48.27 38.79
C SER A 442 -23.38 -49.22 37.91
N ASN A 443 -23.08 -50.51 38.01
CA ASN A 443 -23.85 -51.58 37.40
C ASN A 443 -25.33 -51.46 37.80
N GLU A 444 -26.13 -50.81 36.98
CA GLU A 444 -27.50 -51.24 36.74
C GLU A 444 -27.48 -52.06 35.44
N THR A 445 -27.46 -53.38 35.60
CA THR A 445 -27.87 -54.31 34.56
C THR A 445 -29.29 -53.93 34.12
N LEU A 446 -29.38 -53.20 33.02
CA LEU A 446 -30.64 -52.98 32.31
C LEU A 446 -30.81 -54.06 31.25
N ASP A 447 -31.87 -54.82 31.50
CA ASP A 447 -32.38 -55.97 30.78
C ASP A 447 -32.49 -55.72 29.26
N PRO A 448 -31.87 -56.54 28.40
CA PRO A 448 -31.97 -56.41 26.94
C PRO A 448 -33.39 -56.60 26.39
N ASP A 449 -34.37 -57.00 27.22
CA ASP A 449 -35.78 -57.14 26.83
C ASP A 449 -36.69 -55.97 27.26
N ASP A 450 -36.15 -54.84 27.73
CA ASP A 450 -36.96 -53.66 28.05
C ASP A 450 -37.79 -53.16 26.83
N PRO A 451 -39.14 -53.17 26.91
CA PRO A 451 -40.02 -52.76 25.82
C PRO A 451 -39.85 -51.29 25.39
N ALA A 452 -39.37 -50.40 26.27
CA ALA A 452 -39.07 -49.01 25.93
C ALA A 452 -37.87 -48.90 24.99
N ASN A 453 -36.89 -49.79 25.15
CA ASN A 453 -35.69 -49.84 24.30
C ASN A 453 -35.98 -50.47 22.92
N ARG A 454 -36.93 -51.40 22.84
CA ARG A 454 -37.46 -51.93 21.56
C ARG A 454 -38.21 -50.88 20.74
N ALA A 455 -39.01 -50.03 21.39
CA ALA A 455 -39.73 -48.95 20.71
C ALA A 455 -38.77 -47.91 20.13
N LEU A 456 -37.68 -47.59 20.85
CA LEU A 456 -36.67 -46.64 20.43
C LEU A 456 -35.80 -47.17 19.26
N ARG A 457 -35.45 -48.47 19.26
CA ARG A 457 -34.67 -49.10 18.17
C ARG A 457 -35.47 -49.28 16.87
N ARG A 458 -36.78 -49.54 16.96
CA ARG A 458 -37.70 -49.51 15.79
C ARG A 458 -37.91 -48.10 15.24
N ALA A 459 -38.04 -47.09 16.11
CA ALA A 459 -38.20 -45.70 15.70
C ALA A 459 -36.95 -45.12 15.01
N LEU A 460 -35.76 -45.68 15.31
CA LEU A 460 -34.48 -45.26 14.75
C LEU A 460 -33.96 -46.14 13.60
N GLY A 461 -34.69 -47.20 13.22
CA GLY A 461 -34.31 -48.09 12.10
C GLY A 461 -33.00 -48.86 12.31
N LEU A 462 -32.63 -49.14 13.57
CA LEU A 462 -31.33 -49.72 13.96
C LEU A 462 -31.35 -51.25 14.16
N ASP A 463 -32.44 -51.93 13.82
CA ASP A 463 -32.46 -53.39 13.74
C ASP A 463 -31.89 -53.82 12.38
N THR A 464 -30.57 -53.92 12.31
CA THR A 464 -29.85 -54.60 11.22
C THR A 464 -29.20 -55.85 11.79
N THR A 465 -29.70 -57.01 11.39
CA THR A 465 -29.05 -58.30 11.70
C THR A 465 -27.74 -58.37 10.91
N PRO A 466 -26.58 -58.61 11.54
CA PRO A 466 -25.34 -58.88 10.83
C PRO A 466 -25.22 -60.39 10.58
N ALA A 467 -24.98 -60.78 9.34
CA ALA A 467 -24.38 -62.07 9.01
C ALA A 467 -23.26 -61.80 8.03
N GLY A 468 -22.03 -62.08 8.48
CA GLY A 468 -20.86 -62.13 7.61
C GLY A 468 -20.80 -63.44 6.83
N ALA A 469 -19.92 -63.43 5.82
CA ALA A 469 -19.13 -64.54 5.29
C ALA A 469 -19.86 -65.85 5.00
N ASP A 470 -20.10 -66.17 3.73
CA ASP A 470 -19.18 -66.93 2.87
C ASP A 470 -19.90 -67.39 1.57
N GLU A 471 -19.08 -67.82 0.60
CA GLU A 471 -19.38 -68.62 -0.62
C GLU A 471 -19.59 -67.91 -1.98
N GLU A 472 -18.51 -68.00 -2.77
CA GLU A 472 -18.40 -68.49 -4.17
C GLU A 472 -19.38 -67.97 -5.24
N ASP A 473 -18.89 -67.13 -6.16
CA ASP A 473 -18.38 -67.48 -7.51
C ASP A 473 -19.48 -67.58 -8.58
N THR A 474 -19.45 -66.65 -9.55
CA THR A 474 -19.49 -66.93 -11.00
C THR A 474 -19.61 -65.63 -11.84
N GLY A 475 -18.63 -65.41 -12.72
CA GLY A 475 -18.90 -65.13 -14.15
C GLY A 475 -19.05 -63.69 -14.68
N GLN A 476 -17.92 -63.12 -15.14
CA GLN A 476 -17.72 -62.49 -16.48
C GLN A 476 -18.32 -61.10 -16.87
N PRO A 477 -17.77 -60.40 -17.91
CA PRO A 477 -17.43 -58.96 -17.85
C PRO A 477 -18.22 -58.09 -18.89
N PRO A 478 -17.92 -56.77 -19.07
CA PRO A 478 -18.91 -55.74 -19.41
C PRO A 478 -18.99 -55.38 -20.91
N PRO A 479 -19.93 -54.49 -21.29
CA PRO A 479 -19.73 -53.63 -22.46
C PRO A 479 -19.93 -52.12 -22.19
N ALA A 480 -19.23 -51.34 -23.03
CA ALA A 480 -19.27 -49.88 -23.20
C ALA A 480 -20.63 -49.36 -23.73
N PRO A 481 -20.87 -48.03 -23.81
CA PRO A 481 -20.51 -47.27 -25.04
C PRO A 481 -19.96 -45.86 -24.74
N ALA A 482 -18.98 -45.34 -25.49
CA ALA A 482 -18.98 -44.80 -26.86
C ALA A 482 -19.52 -43.35 -26.99
N ARG A 483 -18.59 -42.49 -27.43
CA ARG A 483 -18.71 -41.09 -27.83
C ARG A 483 -19.56 -40.91 -29.10
N SER A 484 -19.82 -39.62 -29.39
CA SER A 484 -19.70 -38.93 -30.69
C SER A 484 -21.03 -38.39 -31.20
N ALA A 485 -21.14 -37.32 -31.97
CA ALA A 485 -20.33 -36.14 -32.28
C ALA A 485 -21.18 -35.33 -33.28
N SER A 486 -20.84 -34.04 -33.44
CA SER A 486 -20.96 -33.22 -34.66
C SER A 486 -22.35 -32.94 -35.29
N GLY A 487 -22.65 -31.64 -35.38
CA GLY A 487 -22.74 -30.98 -36.69
C GLY A 487 -24.11 -30.41 -37.07
N GLN A 488 -24.26 -29.08 -36.97
CA GLN A 488 -24.52 -28.16 -38.10
C GLN A 488 -24.32 -26.71 -37.66
#